data_AF-A0A9D2ATU2-F1
#
_entry.id   AF-A0A9D2ATU2-F1
#
_cell.length_a   1.000
_cell.length_b   1.000
_cell.length_c   1.000
_cell.angle_alpha   90.00
_cell.angle_beta   90.00
_cell.angle_gamma   90.00
#
_symmetry.space_group_name_H-M   'P 1'
#
loop_
_entity.id
_entity.type
_entity.pdbx_description
1 polymer ?
#
loop_
_entity_poly.entity_id
_entity_poly.type
_entity_poly.pdbx_seq_one_letter_code
_entity_poly.pdbx_strand_id
1 'polypeptide(L)'
;MIYFFDAGGNMAHCVPQRIYQGSAEGNKLLLVAPFAASASLLAAFTLPDGTSTERYPMQFMGGIAGVYDGEGSGMNGWQLDLPRCAAAQYGTVTVQFYRLSGEDTLATFAARFTVERGVAEVLPAAPSAEVYSSLLSALAQVKAGMQNGDCAARALRGWSEGQTYGAGDTVFYFDEDGGVKLLRSKTAENDAPPYTDGALDGTNWQEIPLAFGGGGGDSSLASAVAEVETAVSGLETEVSGFTSSLSEVETAVSGLETEVSGFTSSLSEVETAVSGLETEVSGFTSSLSEVETAVSGLETAMTGVQSAVAEAESAVEGEAQLREAADQALMALIDDIEDGTTTVAKAAQAETAASAQTAVSAQTAQTAVSAQTATSAQTAQTATTASSATKATQDALGNDISSTYLKKAEKPAPHYEHNVTVRAGDGGVITLRYIDTSADALADAEDLLAVLDAGGFSVSAGPSLLPAGGYVVVSAGSAEVLYPVVGVGKYGNRTDAVGFYYFRTDTSVGRAGYQMLALGSVTAFTDAVRAVG
;
A
#
# COMPACT_ATOMS: atom_id res chain seq x y z
N MET A 1 -6.80 63.48 -3.28
CA MET A 1 -5.74 62.57 -3.75
C MET A 1 -6.34 61.19 -3.97
N ILE A 2 -6.22 60.62 -5.15
CA ILE A 2 -6.76 59.31 -5.55
C ILE A 2 -5.59 58.41 -5.90
N TYR A 3 -5.56 57.21 -5.32
CA TYR A 3 -4.56 56.18 -5.58
C TYR A 3 -5.23 54.94 -6.20
N PHE A 4 -4.75 54.51 -7.37
CA PHE A 4 -5.19 53.31 -8.08
C PHE A 4 -4.16 52.18 -7.94
N PHE A 5 -4.61 50.95 -7.70
CA PHE A 5 -3.75 49.79 -7.53
C PHE A 5 -4.20 48.61 -8.40
N ASP A 6 -3.27 47.73 -8.77
CA ASP A 6 -3.57 46.44 -9.40
C ASP A 6 -3.68 45.29 -8.36
N ALA A 7 -4.10 44.10 -8.80
CA ALA A 7 -4.25 42.90 -7.95
C ALA A 7 -2.92 42.40 -7.34
N GLY A 8 -1.78 42.76 -7.95
CA GLY A 8 -0.45 42.45 -7.44
C GLY A 8 0.06 43.46 -6.41
N GLY A 9 -0.70 44.52 -6.12
CA GLY A 9 -0.33 45.53 -5.14
C GLY A 9 0.56 46.65 -5.66
N ASN A 10 0.72 46.79 -6.99
CA ASN A 10 1.49 47.88 -7.56
C ASN A 10 0.62 49.13 -7.73
N MET A 11 1.19 50.29 -7.41
CA MET A 11 0.53 51.58 -7.62
C MET A 11 0.46 51.90 -9.12
N ALA A 12 -0.75 51.91 -9.67
CA ALA A 12 -1.00 52.22 -11.08
C ALA A 12 -1.04 53.73 -11.35
N HIS A 13 -1.58 54.55 -10.44
CA HIS A 13 -1.67 56.01 -10.64
C HIS A 13 -2.00 56.78 -9.34
N CYS A 14 -1.47 58.01 -9.15
CA CYS A 14 -1.82 58.91 -8.03
C CYS A 14 -2.10 60.35 -8.52
N VAL A 15 -3.24 60.95 -8.16
CA VAL A 15 -3.62 62.33 -8.54
C VAL A 15 -4.40 63.09 -7.45
N PRO A 16 -4.11 64.37 -7.13
CA PRO A 16 -2.88 65.11 -7.39
C PRO A 16 -1.77 64.73 -6.39
N GLN A 17 -0.51 64.96 -6.76
CA GLN A 17 0.68 64.59 -5.95
C GLN A 17 1.13 65.67 -4.94
N ARG A 18 0.41 66.80 -4.89
CA ARG A 18 0.81 68.00 -4.15
C ARG A 18 -0.37 68.64 -3.42
N ILE A 19 -0.15 69.05 -2.18
CA ILE A 19 -1.08 69.84 -1.37
C ILE A 19 -0.33 70.99 -0.68
N TYR A 20 -1.03 72.00 -0.18
CA TYR A 20 -0.41 73.13 0.54
C TYR A 20 -0.50 72.94 2.06
N GLN A 21 0.52 73.46 2.76
CA GLN A 21 0.55 73.49 4.21
C GLN A 21 -0.70 74.17 4.78
N GLY A 22 -1.39 73.51 5.71
CA GLY A 22 -2.65 73.98 6.29
C GLY A 22 -3.92 73.60 5.52
N SER A 23 -3.82 72.90 4.38
CA SER A 23 -4.97 72.50 3.54
C SER A 23 -5.64 71.17 3.96
N ALA A 24 -5.50 70.74 5.22
CA ALA A 24 -5.94 69.41 5.64
C ALA A 24 -7.44 69.14 5.42
N GLU A 25 -8.30 70.11 5.74
CA GLU A 25 -9.76 69.96 5.65
C GLU A 25 -10.31 70.04 4.22
N GLY A 26 -9.48 70.45 3.25
CA GLY A 26 -9.87 70.53 1.84
C GLY A 26 -9.54 69.29 1.02
N ASN A 27 -8.81 68.32 1.59
CA ASN A 27 -8.25 67.20 0.83
C ASN A 27 -8.72 65.85 1.37
N LYS A 28 -9.24 65.01 0.46
CA LYS A 28 -9.60 63.62 0.75
C LYS A 28 -8.59 62.65 0.12
N LEU A 29 -8.35 61.53 0.78
CA LEU A 29 -7.58 60.40 0.27
C LEU A 29 -8.54 59.31 -0.20
N LEU A 30 -8.41 58.88 -1.46
CA LEU A 30 -9.18 57.81 -2.06
C LEU A 30 -8.25 56.63 -2.39
N LEU A 31 -8.62 55.42 -1.99
CA LEU A 31 -7.93 54.17 -2.26
C LEU A 31 -8.84 53.28 -3.10
N VAL A 32 -8.37 52.80 -4.25
CA VAL A 32 -9.09 51.86 -5.10
C VAL A 32 -8.31 50.55 -5.21
N ALA A 33 -8.89 49.44 -4.77
CA ALA A 33 -8.23 48.13 -4.73
C ALA A 33 -9.22 46.97 -4.96
N PRO A 34 -8.76 45.80 -5.47
CA PRO A 34 -9.59 44.62 -5.69
C PRO A 34 -9.80 43.81 -4.40
N PHE A 35 -10.02 44.50 -3.28
CA PHE A 35 -10.37 43.85 -2.02
C PHE A 35 -11.88 43.66 -1.92
N ALA A 36 -12.32 42.63 -1.18
CA ALA A 36 -13.74 42.41 -0.90
C ALA A 36 -14.35 43.63 -0.19
N ALA A 37 -15.64 43.89 -0.41
CA ALA A 37 -16.35 45.00 0.23
C ALA A 37 -16.35 44.92 1.77
N SER A 38 -16.18 43.73 2.34
CA SER A 38 -16.04 43.48 3.78
C SER A 38 -14.64 43.77 4.33
N ALA A 39 -13.66 44.15 3.50
CA ALA A 39 -12.31 44.43 3.96
C ALA A 39 -12.25 45.73 4.77
N SER A 40 -11.71 45.63 5.99
CA SER A 40 -11.41 46.79 6.83
C SER A 40 -10.00 47.29 6.56
N LEU A 41 -9.90 48.57 6.17
CA LEU A 41 -8.64 49.22 5.80
C LEU A 41 -8.32 50.38 6.75
N LEU A 42 -7.04 50.51 7.07
CA LEU A 42 -6.49 51.59 7.88
C LEU A 42 -5.38 52.30 7.09
N ALA A 43 -5.18 53.60 7.35
CA ALA A 43 -4.06 54.37 6.83
C ALA A 43 -3.31 55.07 7.97
N ALA A 44 -1.98 55.00 7.96
CA ALA A 44 -1.12 55.79 8.84
C ALA A 44 -0.19 56.67 8.01
N PHE A 45 0.20 57.82 8.54
CA PHE A 45 1.04 58.79 7.85
C PHE A 45 2.38 58.93 8.56
N THR A 46 3.47 58.85 7.81
CA THR A 46 4.80 59.24 8.26
C THR A 46 5.08 60.65 7.77
N LEU A 47 5.22 61.58 8.72
CA LEU A 47 5.49 62.99 8.47
C LEU A 47 6.93 63.22 7.98
N PRO A 48 7.26 64.41 7.44
CA PRO A 48 8.61 64.70 6.95
C PRO A 48 9.69 64.64 8.04
N ASP A 49 9.32 64.78 9.31
CA ASP A 49 10.19 64.64 10.48
C ASP A 49 10.43 63.17 10.89
N GLY A 50 9.81 62.21 10.20
CA GLY A 50 9.91 60.77 10.48
C GLY A 50 8.89 60.26 11.50
N THR A 51 8.06 61.12 12.08
CA THR A 51 7.03 60.72 13.06
C THR A 51 5.88 60.01 12.35
N SER A 52 5.48 58.84 12.88
CA SER A 52 4.27 58.15 12.41
C SER A 52 3.05 58.61 13.20
N THR A 53 1.95 58.85 12.52
CA THR A 53 0.64 59.06 13.14
C THR A 53 0.06 57.73 13.64
N GLU A 54 -1.02 57.84 14.40
CA GLU A 54 -1.94 56.72 14.61
C GLU A 54 -2.57 56.24 13.28
N ARG A 55 -3.25 55.11 13.35
CA ARG A 55 -3.93 54.50 12.20
C ARG A 55 -5.35 55.04 12.13
N TYR A 56 -5.70 55.62 10.99
CA TYR A 56 -7.03 56.14 10.71
C TYR A 56 -7.84 55.13 9.89
N PRO A 57 -9.06 54.77 10.32
CA PRO A 57 -9.92 53.88 9.55
C PRO A 57 -10.42 54.57 8.27
N MET A 58 -10.46 53.81 7.18
CA MET A 58 -10.99 54.28 5.90
C MET A 58 -12.44 53.86 5.72
N GLN A 59 -13.28 54.76 5.21
CA GLN A 59 -14.69 54.52 4.93
C GLN A 59 -14.86 53.84 3.57
N PHE A 60 -15.56 52.71 3.52
CA PHE A 60 -15.93 52.06 2.26
C PHE A 60 -16.91 52.92 1.44
N MET A 61 -16.66 53.06 0.14
CA MET A 61 -17.46 53.88 -0.77
C MET A 61 -18.27 53.09 -1.79
N GLY A 62 -18.04 51.78 -1.93
CA GLY A 62 -18.69 50.95 -2.93
C GLY A 62 -17.77 50.46 -4.04
N GLY A 63 -18.32 49.58 -4.89
CA GLY A 63 -17.66 49.07 -6.09
C GLY A 63 -17.73 50.05 -7.25
N ILE A 64 -16.67 50.09 -8.05
CA ILE A 64 -16.58 50.92 -9.25
C ILE A 64 -17.01 50.07 -10.45
N ALA A 65 -18.22 50.34 -10.95
CA ALA A 65 -18.79 49.60 -12.07
C ALA A 65 -17.93 49.74 -13.34
N GLY A 66 -17.67 48.61 -14.01
CA GLY A 66 -16.90 48.58 -15.26
C GLY A 66 -15.38 48.65 -15.11
N VAL A 67 -14.86 48.71 -13.87
CA VAL A 67 -13.42 48.69 -13.59
C VAL A 67 -13.07 47.37 -12.92
N TYR A 68 -12.26 46.57 -13.61
CA TYR A 68 -11.82 45.26 -13.17
C TYR A 68 -10.29 45.23 -13.12
N ASP A 69 -9.73 44.41 -12.24
CA ASP A 69 -8.30 44.11 -12.27
C ASP A 69 -7.92 43.23 -13.48
N GLY A 70 -6.63 42.94 -13.64
CA GLY A 70 -6.11 42.09 -14.72
C GLY A 70 -6.58 40.63 -14.68
N GLU A 71 -7.23 40.21 -13.59
CA GLU A 71 -7.78 38.87 -13.38
C GLU A 71 -9.32 38.84 -13.49
N GLY A 72 -9.96 39.99 -13.70
CA GLY A 72 -11.41 40.12 -13.88
C GLY A 72 -12.20 40.42 -12.60
N SER A 73 -11.54 40.67 -11.48
CA SER A 73 -12.21 41.03 -10.21
C SER A 73 -12.61 42.51 -10.19
N GLY A 74 -13.81 42.80 -9.70
CA GLY A 74 -14.31 44.18 -9.59
C GLY A 74 -13.54 45.01 -8.57
N MET A 75 -13.28 46.28 -8.90
CA MET A 75 -12.53 47.20 -8.05
C MET A 75 -13.43 47.92 -7.05
N ASN A 76 -12.97 48.04 -5.80
CA ASN A 76 -13.68 48.68 -4.70
C ASN A 76 -12.95 49.94 -4.21
N GLY A 77 -13.70 50.92 -3.69
CA GLY A 77 -13.17 52.20 -3.23
C GLY A 77 -13.30 52.43 -1.72
N TRP A 78 -12.28 53.03 -1.11
CA TRP A 78 -12.26 53.52 0.27
C TRP A 78 -11.80 54.98 0.34
N GLN A 79 -12.31 55.73 1.29
CA GLN A 79 -12.00 57.15 1.49
C GLN A 79 -11.56 57.45 2.92
N LEU A 80 -10.66 58.41 3.05
CA LEU A 80 -10.26 59.00 4.32
C LEU A 80 -10.11 60.51 4.17
N ASP A 81 -10.66 61.29 5.09
CA ASP A 81 -10.37 62.72 5.18
C ASP A 81 -8.95 62.93 5.68
N LEU A 82 -8.18 63.80 5.01
CA LEU A 82 -6.77 63.97 5.35
C LEU A 82 -6.65 64.60 6.75
N PRO A 83 -6.01 63.93 7.72
CA PRO A 83 -5.93 64.44 9.07
C PRO A 83 -5.05 65.69 9.10
N ARG A 84 -5.37 66.63 10.00
CA ARG A 84 -4.65 67.91 10.16
C ARG A 84 -3.14 67.77 10.29
N CYS A 85 -2.69 66.73 11.00
CA CYS A 85 -1.28 66.42 11.18
C CYS A 85 -0.55 66.14 9.85
N ALA A 86 -1.22 65.52 8.87
CA ALA A 86 -0.61 65.13 7.59
C ALA A 86 -0.33 66.31 6.65
N ALA A 87 -0.92 67.50 6.88
CA ALA A 87 -0.64 68.73 6.12
C ALA A 87 -0.07 69.87 6.98
N ALA A 88 0.35 69.56 8.22
CA ALA A 88 0.87 70.56 9.16
C ALA A 88 2.30 71.01 8.83
N GLN A 89 3.11 70.13 8.25
CA GLN A 89 4.51 70.38 7.92
C GLN A 89 4.73 70.31 6.40
N TYR A 90 5.57 71.20 5.86
CA TYR A 90 5.98 71.14 4.45
C TYR A 90 7.06 70.06 4.26
N GLY A 91 6.98 69.29 3.18
CA GLY A 91 7.88 68.17 2.90
C GLY A 91 7.16 66.94 2.32
N THR A 92 7.86 65.82 2.22
CA THR A 92 7.29 64.56 1.72
C THR A 92 6.64 63.78 2.86
N VAL A 93 5.37 63.42 2.67
CA VAL A 93 4.60 62.58 3.60
C VAL A 93 4.41 61.21 2.95
N THR A 94 4.62 60.15 3.73
CA THR A 94 4.33 58.77 3.30
C THR A 94 3.04 58.31 3.94
N VAL A 95 2.11 57.76 3.17
CA VAL A 95 0.93 57.06 3.68
C VAL A 95 1.16 55.56 3.57
N GLN A 96 0.94 54.82 4.65
CA GLN A 96 0.97 53.37 4.70
C GLN A 96 -0.43 52.84 4.96
N PHE A 97 -0.89 51.95 4.09
CA PHE A 97 -2.16 51.25 4.17
C PHE A 97 -1.98 49.89 4.84
N TYR A 98 -2.98 49.51 5.62
CA TYR A 98 -3.06 48.24 6.32
C TYR A 98 -4.42 47.61 6.09
N ARG A 99 -4.43 46.29 5.98
CA ARG A 99 -5.66 45.49 5.95
C ARG A 99 -5.76 44.68 7.23
N LEU A 100 -6.96 44.67 7.81
CA LEU A 100 -7.27 43.83 8.96
C LEU A 100 -7.77 42.47 8.47
N SER A 101 -7.23 41.39 9.04
CA SER A 101 -7.64 40.01 8.79
C SER A 101 -7.72 39.27 10.12
N GLY A 102 -8.85 39.39 10.81
CA GLY A 102 -8.97 38.92 12.20
C GLY A 102 -8.14 39.81 13.14
N GLU A 103 -7.30 39.21 13.98
CA GLU A 103 -6.38 39.93 14.88
C GLU A 103 -5.11 40.45 14.17
N ASP A 104 -4.80 39.92 12.98
CA ASP A 104 -3.59 40.29 12.25
C ASP A 104 -3.80 41.57 11.41
N THR A 105 -2.90 42.53 11.61
CA THR A 105 -2.81 43.71 10.74
C THR A 105 -1.70 43.51 9.71
N LEU A 106 -2.09 43.28 8.46
CA LEU A 106 -1.15 43.11 7.36
C LEU A 106 -0.85 44.48 6.73
N ALA A 107 0.42 44.89 6.80
CA ALA A 107 0.92 46.03 6.03
C ALA A 107 0.81 45.68 4.55
N THR A 108 -0.03 46.41 3.84
CA THR A 108 -0.33 46.13 2.45
C THR A 108 0.52 47.02 1.56
N PHE A 109 0.35 48.34 1.59
CA PHE A 109 0.97 49.24 0.60
C PHE A 109 1.37 50.61 1.15
N ALA A 110 2.35 51.26 0.53
CA ALA A 110 2.73 52.64 0.86
C ALA A 110 2.70 53.56 -0.38
N ALA A 111 2.29 54.80 -0.20
CA ALA A 111 2.35 55.85 -1.22
C ALA A 111 2.90 57.16 -0.65
N ARG A 112 3.33 58.10 -1.50
CA ARG A 112 3.94 59.37 -1.07
C ARG A 112 3.30 60.57 -1.77
N PHE A 113 3.16 61.67 -1.04
CA PHE A 113 2.75 62.97 -1.58
C PHE A 113 3.57 64.10 -0.96
N THR A 114 3.58 65.28 -1.59
CA THR A 114 4.37 66.44 -1.12
C THR A 114 3.47 67.56 -0.61
N VAL A 115 3.82 68.12 0.55
CA VAL A 115 3.20 69.31 1.13
C VAL A 115 4.08 70.53 0.83
N GLU A 116 3.58 71.50 0.08
CA GLU A 116 4.29 72.74 -0.27
C GLU A 116 4.02 73.85 0.76
N ARG A 117 4.92 74.83 0.86
CA ARG A 117 4.80 75.96 1.81
C ARG A 117 3.62 76.86 1.45
N GLY A 118 2.82 77.25 2.45
CA GLY A 118 1.81 78.30 2.32
C GLY A 118 2.44 79.70 2.27
N VAL A 119 1.83 80.64 1.53
CA VAL A 119 2.28 82.04 1.41
C VAL A 119 1.52 82.91 2.41
N ALA A 120 2.23 83.76 3.18
CA ALA A 120 1.63 84.68 4.16
C ALA A 120 1.07 85.95 3.49
N GLU A 121 -0.06 86.47 4.01
CA GLU A 121 -0.78 87.63 3.50
C GLU A 121 -0.09 88.96 3.90
N VAL A 122 0.10 89.88 2.95
CA VAL A 122 0.76 91.19 3.15
C VAL A 122 -0.29 92.31 3.17
N LEU A 123 -0.43 93.01 4.29
CA LEU A 123 -1.35 94.16 4.44
C LEU A 123 -0.76 95.46 3.85
N PRO A 124 -1.57 96.34 3.22
CA PRO A 124 -1.09 97.58 2.62
C PRO A 124 -0.72 98.67 3.64
N ALA A 125 0.21 99.55 3.26
CA ALA A 125 0.79 100.58 4.13
C ALA A 125 -0.10 101.83 4.32
N ALA A 126 0.05 102.50 5.48
CA ALA A 126 -0.74 103.65 5.91
C ALA A 126 -0.60 104.89 4.99
N PRO A 127 -1.68 105.69 4.80
CA PRO A 127 -1.70 106.81 3.85
C PRO A 127 -0.86 108.02 4.29
N SER A 128 -0.44 108.82 3.31
CA SER A 128 0.59 109.88 3.43
C SER A 128 0.08 111.22 4.00
N ALA A 129 1.03 112.06 4.43
CA ALA A 129 0.81 113.32 5.14
C ALA A 129 -0.05 114.37 4.42
N GLU A 130 -0.24 114.28 3.10
CA GLU A 130 -1.08 115.21 2.32
C GLU A 130 -2.56 115.16 2.72
N VAL A 131 -3.04 113.99 3.16
CA VAL A 131 -4.41 113.82 3.66
C VAL A 131 -4.64 114.67 4.92
N TYR A 132 -3.61 114.81 5.76
CA TYR A 132 -3.68 115.58 7.00
C TYR A 132 -3.82 117.09 6.73
N SER A 133 -3.15 117.60 5.70
CA SER A 133 -3.28 119.00 5.29
C SER A 133 -4.66 119.34 4.73
N SER A 134 -5.26 118.44 3.94
CA SER A 134 -6.62 118.63 3.43
C SER A 134 -7.66 118.67 4.56
N LEU A 135 -7.49 117.86 5.61
CA LEU A 135 -8.37 117.86 6.78
C LEU A 135 -8.30 119.19 7.54
N LEU A 136 -7.12 119.76 7.74
CA LEU A 136 -6.97 121.06 8.42
C LEU A 136 -7.64 122.20 7.64
N SER A 137 -7.50 122.21 6.31
CA SER A 137 -8.13 123.22 5.45
C SER A 137 -9.66 123.12 5.50
N ALA A 138 -10.21 121.90 5.47
CA ALA A 138 -11.64 121.68 5.61
C ALA A 138 -12.16 122.16 6.98
N LEU A 139 -11.41 121.90 8.06
CA LEU A 139 -11.76 122.35 9.41
C LEU A 139 -11.80 123.88 9.53
N ALA A 140 -10.87 124.57 8.86
CA ALA A 140 -10.82 126.03 8.85
C ALA A 140 -12.02 126.66 8.13
N GLN A 141 -12.48 126.06 7.03
CA GLN A 141 -13.68 126.49 6.31
C GLN A 141 -14.95 126.29 7.14
N VAL A 142 -15.06 125.17 7.86
CA VAL A 142 -16.18 124.92 8.80
C VAL A 142 -16.20 125.99 9.90
N LYS A 143 -15.04 126.35 10.46
CA LYS A 143 -14.94 127.38 11.50
C LYS A 143 -15.38 128.77 11.02
N ALA A 144 -15.08 129.14 9.77
CA ALA A 144 -15.51 130.41 9.18
C ALA A 144 -17.03 130.43 8.94
N GLY A 145 -17.62 129.32 8.48
CA GLY A 145 -19.08 129.18 8.30
C GLY A 145 -19.86 129.30 9.61
N MET A 146 -19.30 128.84 10.73
CA MET A 146 -19.91 128.97 12.05
C MET A 146 -19.99 130.43 12.57
N GLN A 147 -19.10 131.32 12.15
CA GLN A 147 -19.03 132.70 12.67
C GLN A 147 -19.96 133.69 11.95
N ASN A 148 -20.36 133.39 10.71
CA ASN A 148 -21.20 134.27 9.87
C ASN A 148 -22.70 133.91 9.88
N GLY A 149 -23.14 132.96 10.72
CA GLY A 149 -24.56 132.67 10.90
C GLY A 149 -25.22 131.81 9.81
N ASP A 150 -24.46 131.34 8.81
CA ASP A 150 -24.91 130.35 7.82
C ASP A 150 -25.08 128.94 8.43
N CYS A 151 -24.46 128.69 9.58
CA CYS A 151 -24.73 127.54 10.43
C CYS A 151 -25.63 127.96 11.60
N ALA A 152 -26.93 128.10 11.34
CA ALA A 152 -27.94 128.36 12.37
C ALA A 152 -28.13 127.13 13.28
N ALA A 153 -27.14 126.79 14.09
CA ALA A 153 -27.38 126.08 15.34
C ALA A 153 -27.91 127.11 16.36
N ARG A 154 -29.12 127.63 16.14
CA ARG A 154 -29.89 128.23 17.25
C ARG A 154 -30.17 127.07 18.18
N ALA A 155 -29.46 127.01 19.31
CA ALA A 155 -29.72 126.00 20.33
C ALA A 155 -31.22 126.03 20.66
N LEU A 156 -31.91 124.91 20.47
CA LEU A 156 -33.22 124.68 21.08
C LEU A 156 -33.01 124.82 22.59
N ARG A 157 -33.57 125.87 23.19
CA ARG A 157 -33.47 126.12 24.63
C ARG A 157 -34.79 125.80 25.31
N GLY A 158 -34.71 125.38 26.57
CA GLY A 158 -35.91 125.25 27.39
C GLY A 158 -36.52 126.63 27.60
N TRP A 159 -37.85 126.71 27.55
CA TRP A 159 -38.51 127.87 28.09
C TRP A 159 -38.25 127.95 29.60
N SER A 160 -37.94 129.15 30.10
CA SER A 160 -37.72 129.40 31.52
C SER A 160 -38.18 130.82 31.87
N GLU A 161 -38.82 130.95 33.02
CA GLU A 161 -39.30 132.23 33.53
C GLU A 161 -38.14 133.24 33.74
N GLY A 162 -38.33 134.48 33.31
CA GLY A 162 -37.33 135.56 33.42
C GLY A 162 -36.27 135.61 32.32
N GLN A 163 -36.37 134.76 31.29
CA GLN A 163 -35.57 134.89 30.06
C GLN A 163 -36.39 135.58 28.96
N THR A 164 -35.70 136.35 28.10
CA THR A 164 -36.30 136.95 26.90
C THR A 164 -35.90 136.18 25.66
N TYR A 165 -36.86 135.97 24.75
CA TYR A 165 -36.68 135.23 23.51
C TYR A 165 -36.86 136.15 22.30
N GLY A 166 -35.98 136.03 21.30
CA GLY A 166 -36.08 136.80 20.07
C GLY A 166 -37.19 136.29 19.16
N ALA A 167 -37.64 137.14 18.23
CA ALA A 167 -38.61 136.72 17.22
C ALA A 167 -38.02 135.57 16.38
N GLY A 168 -38.78 134.49 16.23
CA GLY A 168 -38.39 133.28 15.51
C GLY A 168 -37.56 132.27 16.31
N ASP A 169 -37.22 132.55 17.57
CA ASP A 169 -36.55 131.56 18.44
C ASP A 169 -37.47 130.37 18.71
N THR A 170 -36.89 129.17 18.63
CA THR A 170 -37.60 127.92 18.95
C THR A 170 -37.17 127.44 20.33
N VAL A 171 -38.15 127.19 21.20
CA VAL A 171 -37.95 126.68 22.56
C VAL A 171 -38.69 125.36 22.74
N PHE A 172 -38.22 124.53 23.67
CA PHE A 172 -39.01 123.41 24.19
C PHE A 172 -39.65 123.80 25.52
N TYR A 173 -40.93 123.49 25.65
CA TYR A 173 -41.72 123.70 26.85
C TYR A 173 -42.16 122.33 27.37
N PHE A 174 -41.97 122.09 28.67
CA PHE A 174 -42.52 120.91 29.33
C PHE A 174 -43.88 121.28 29.89
N ASP A 175 -44.91 120.54 29.50
CA ASP A 175 -46.21 120.66 30.14
C ASP A 175 -46.21 119.96 31.53
N GLU A 176 -47.29 120.17 32.29
CA GLU A 176 -47.44 119.61 33.64
C GLU A 176 -47.50 118.07 33.64
N ASP A 177 -47.78 117.45 32.49
CA ASP A 177 -47.84 116.00 32.27
C ASP A 177 -46.49 115.39 31.82
N GLY A 178 -45.44 116.21 31.67
CA GLY A 178 -44.10 115.78 31.24
C GLY A 178 -43.95 115.60 29.72
N GLY A 179 -44.95 116.03 28.93
CA GLY A 179 -44.89 116.13 27.48
C GLY A 179 -44.00 117.29 27.03
N VAL A 180 -43.30 117.11 25.91
CA VAL A 180 -42.44 118.13 25.31
C VAL A 180 -43.16 118.79 24.14
N LYS A 181 -43.35 120.11 24.20
CA LYS A 181 -43.90 120.92 23.11
C LYS A 181 -42.82 121.80 22.51
N LEU A 182 -42.78 121.91 21.20
CA LEU A 182 -41.93 122.90 20.53
C LEU A 182 -42.74 124.17 20.26
N LEU A 183 -42.23 125.30 20.72
CA LEU A 183 -42.87 126.60 20.55
C LEU A 183 -41.92 127.55 19.83
N ARG A 184 -42.48 128.44 19.02
CA ARG A 184 -41.75 129.51 18.35
C ARG A 184 -42.22 130.86 18.88
N SER A 185 -41.28 131.70 19.32
CA SER A 185 -41.58 133.08 19.71
C SER A 185 -41.96 133.91 18.48
N LYS A 186 -43.06 134.66 18.54
CA LYS A 186 -43.56 135.53 17.47
C LYS A 186 -43.09 136.97 17.61
N THR A 187 -42.76 137.39 18.82
CA THR A 187 -42.34 138.76 19.17
C THR A 187 -40.86 138.80 19.55
N ALA A 188 -40.21 139.96 19.37
CA ALA A 188 -38.84 140.18 19.85
C ALA A 188 -38.88 140.54 21.34
N GLU A 189 -37.87 140.12 22.11
CA GLU A 189 -37.80 140.32 23.56
C GLU A 189 -38.99 139.70 24.32
N ASN A 190 -39.52 138.57 23.84
CA ASN A 190 -40.65 137.88 24.43
C ASN A 190 -40.26 137.24 25.78
N ASP A 191 -40.85 137.73 26.86
CA ASP A 191 -40.74 137.20 28.23
C ASP A 191 -42.05 136.58 28.74
N ALA A 192 -43.11 136.56 27.91
CA ALA A 192 -44.42 136.07 28.31
C ALA A 192 -44.43 134.54 28.51
N PRO A 193 -45.12 134.03 29.54
CA PRO A 193 -45.30 132.59 29.70
C PRO A 193 -46.07 131.99 28.51
N PRO A 194 -45.64 130.84 27.94
CA PRO A 194 -46.27 130.31 26.75
C PRO A 194 -47.68 129.79 26.96
N TYR A 195 -47.98 129.30 28.16
CA TYR A 195 -49.32 128.87 28.55
C TYR A 195 -49.75 129.56 29.84
N THR A 196 -51.01 130.00 29.89
CA THR A 196 -51.67 130.48 31.11
C THR A 196 -52.95 129.68 31.28
N ASP A 197 -53.15 129.05 32.44
CA ASP A 197 -54.30 128.16 32.71
C ASP A 197 -54.53 127.09 31.62
N GLY A 198 -53.45 126.56 31.05
CA GLY A 198 -53.48 125.54 29.99
C GLY A 198 -53.78 126.06 28.58
N ALA A 199 -54.07 127.35 28.39
CA ALA A 199 -54.27 127.95 27.08
C ALA A 199 -52.97 128.59 26.55
N LEU A 200 -52.62 128.32 25.29
CA LEU A 200 -51.46 128.93 24.62
C LEU A 200 -51.67 130.44 24.46
N ASP A 201 -50.69 131.24 24.84
CA ASP A 201 -50.63 132.64 24.42
C ASP A 201 -50.26 132.71 22.93
N GLY A 202 -51.27 132.56 22.08
CA GLY A 202 -51.14 132.65 20.62
C GLY A 202 -50.68 134.02 20.11
N THR A 203 -50.62 135.04 20.97
CA THR A 203 -50.12 136.37 20.62
C THR A 203 -48.61 136.34 20.51
N ASN A 204 -47.93 135.85 21.56
CA ASN A 204 -46.49 135.82 21.66
C ASN A 204 -45.87 134.48 21.21
N TRP A 205 -46.64 133.39 21.22
CA TRP A 205 -46.14 132.04 20.92
C TRP A 205 -46.91 131.36 19.79
N GLN A 206 -46.22 130.52 19.03
CA GLN A 206 -46.78 129.62 18.04
C GLN A 206 -46.31 128.20 18.35
N GLU A 207 -47.24 127.28 18.60
CA GLU A 207 -46.91 125.87 18.74
C GLU A 207 -46.49 125.28 17.39
N ILE A 208 -45.34 124.62 17.35
CA ILE A 208 -44.86 123.87 16.20
C ILE A 208 -45.38 122.44 16.38
N PRO A 209 -46.32 121.98 15.53
CA PRO A 209 -46.82 120.63 15.62
C PRO A 209 -45.66 119.64 15.44
N LEU A 210 -45.40 118.88 16.49
CA LEU A 210 -44.49 117.74 16.45
C LEU A 210 -45.27 116.56 15.86
N ALA A 211 -45.08 116.28 14.58
CA ALA A 211 -45.53 115.03 13.99
C ALA A 211 -44.58 113.88 14.36
N PHE A 212 -44.40 113.62 15.66
CA PHE A 212 -43.82 112.36 16.13
C PHE A 212 -44.99 111.42 16.50
N GLY A 213 -45.61 110.81 15.50
CA GLY A 213 -46.72 109.86 15.72
C GLY A 213 -47.94 110.14 14.86
N GLY A 214 -47.82 109.85 13.56
CA GLY A 214 -48.99 109.58 12.71
C GLY A 214 -49.21 108.07 12.61
N GLY A 215 -49.91 107.47 13.59
CA GLY A 215 -50.79 106.27 13.54
C GLY A 215 -50.54 105.06 12.64
N GLY A 216 -49.40 104.86 11.98
CA GLY A 216 -49.17 103.76 11.02
C GLY A 216 -47.86 102.99 11.18
N GLY A 217 -46.87 103.53 11.89
CA GLY A 217 -45.59 102.84 12.13
C GLY A 217 -45.68 101.75 13.19
N ASP A 218 -46.37 102.02 14.30
CA ASP A 218 -46.49 101.09 15.42
C ASP A 218 -47.41 99.89 15.10
N SER A 219 -48.43 100.09 14.25
CA SER A 219 -49.31 99.01 13.81
C SER A 219 -48.62 98.05 12.85
N SER A 220 -47.80 98.56 11.93
CA SER A 220 -47.02 97.72 11.01
C SER A 220 -45.95 96.90 11.74
N LEU A 221 -45.28 97.50 12.73
CA LEU A 221 -44.31 96.78 13.55
C LEU A 221 -45.01 95.73 14.42
N ALA A 222 -46.14 96.07 15.03
CA ALA A 222 -46.93 95.11 15.82
C ALA A 222 -47.42 93.92 14.98
N SER A 223 -47.87 94.15 13.73
CA SER A 223 -48.24 93.07 12.82
C SER A 223 -47.04 92.17 12.45
N ALA A 224 -45.88 92.76 12.16
CA ALA A 224 -44.67 91.99 11.86
C ALA A 224 -44.21 91.14 13.06
N VAL A 225 -44.32 91.67 14.28
CA VAL A 225 -44.01 90.91 15.51
C VAL A 225 -44.98 89.74 15.68
N ALA A 226 -46.29 89.95 15.50
CA ALA A 226 -47.27 88.87 15.62
C ALA A 226 -47.08 87.75 14.58
N GLU A 227 -46.68 88.09 13.35
CA GLU A 227 -46.32 87.11 12.33
C GLU A 227 -45.08 86.30 12.73
N VAL A 228 -44.05 86.96 13.27
CA VAL A 228 -42.84 86.28 13.77
C VAL A 228 -43.18 85.36 14.95
N GLU A 229 -43.98 85.81 15.92
CA GLU A 229 -44.41 84.97 17.04
C GLU A 229 -45.14 83.71 16.56
N THR A 230 -46.04 83.87 15.58
CA THR A 230 -46.76 82.75 14.97
C THR A 230 -45.81 81.78 14.26
N ALA A 231 -44.83 82.30 13.50
CA ALA A 231 -43.83 81.48 12.84
C ALA A 231 -42.94 80.73 13.83
N VAL A 232 -42.55 81.38 14.94
CA VAL A 232 -41.77 80.76 16.02
C VAL A 232 -42.55 79.63 16.67
N SER A 233 -43.83 79.83 17.02
CA SER A 233 -44.66 78.76 17.58
C SER A 233 -44.87 77.59 16.59
N GLY A 234 -44.94 77.87 15.29
CA GLY A 234 -44.94 76.85 14.24
C GLY A 234 -43.65 76.01 14.26
N LEU A 235 -42.49 76.66 14.29
CA LEU A 235 -41.19 75.99 14.38
C LEU A 235 -41.02 75.18 15.67
N GLU A 236 -41.47 75.69 16.82
CA GLU A 236 -41.43 74.94 18.08
C GLU A 236 -42.24 73.63 18.00
N THR A 237 -43.38 73.67 17.31
CA THR A 237 -44.22 72.48 17.08
C THR A 237 -43.50 71.48 16.16
N GLU A 238 -42.90 71.94 15.06
CA GLU A 238 -42.13 71.09 14.15
C GLU A 238 -40.92 70.45 14.84
N VAL A 239 -40.15 71.23 15.62
CA VAL A 239 -39.00 70.73 16.39
C VAL A 239 -39.43 69.68 17.41
N SER A 240 -40.58 69.87 18.06
CA SER A 240 -41.14 68.87 18.96
C SER A 240 -41.49 67.58 18.23
N GLY A 241 -42.11 67.70 17.04
CA GLY A 241 -42.40 66.56 16.17
C GLY A 241 -41.13 65.80 15.73
N PHE A 242 -40.09 66.51 15.29
CA PHE A 242 -38.81 65.90 14.95
C PHE A 242 -38.15 65.22 16.14
N THR A 243 -38.24 65.81 17.34
CA THR A 243 -37.71 65.21 18.57
C THR A 243 -38.39 63.87 18.86
N SER A 244 -39.73 63.80 18.76
CA SER A 244 -40.46 62.55 18.94
C SER A 244 -40.08 61.49 17.90
N SER A 245 -40.01 61.86 16.61
CA SER A 245 -39.58 60.93 15.55
C SER A 245 -38.15 60.44 15.75
N LEU A 246 -37.25 61.29 16.23
CA LEU A 246 -35.87 60.89 16.54
C LEU A 246 -35.84 59.84 17.65
N SER A 247 -36.59 60.04 18.73
CA SER A 247 -36.68 59.06 19.83
C SER A 247 -37.27 57.71 19.39
N GLU A 248 -38.23 57.70 18.47
CA GLU A 248 -38.76 56.47 17.88
C GLU A 248 -37.69 55.75 17.05
N VAL A 249 -36.92 56.49 16.25
CA VAL A 249 -35.80 55.94 15.47
C VAL A 249 -34.71 55.39 16.39
N GLU A 250 -34.32 56.10 17.44
CA GLU A 250 -33.34 55.61 18.43
C GLU A 250 -33.80 54.30 19.06
N THR A 251 -35.08 54.21 19.43
CA THR A 251 -35.67 52.97 19.99
C THR A 251 -35.62 51.82 18.98
N ALA A 252 -35.97 52.08 17.72
CA ALA A 252 -35.92 51.07 16.65
C ALA A 252 -34.49 50.59 16.38
N VAL A 253 -33.51 51.51 16.37
CA VAL A 253 -32.08 51.19 16.21
C VAL A 253 -31.60 50.31 17.35
N SER A 254 -31.91 50.63 18.61
CA SER A 254 -31.55 49.76 19.75
C SER A 254 -32.19 48.37 19.68
N GLY A 255 -33.42 48.28 19.16
CA GLY A 255 -34.07 47.00 18.87
C GLY A 255 -33.30 46.17 17.84
N LEU A 256 -32.93 46.80 16.72
CA LEU A 256 -32.13 46.14 15.67
C LEU A 256 -30.74 45.72 16.16
N GLU A 257 -30.07 46.54 16.98
CA GLU A 257 -28.78 46.17 17.58
C GLU A 257 -28.88 44.92 18.45
N THR A 258 -29.99 44.78 19.19
CA THR A 258 -30.27 43.58 20.00
C THR A 258 -30.51 42.36 19.12
N GLU A 259 -31.29 42.48 18.05
CA GLU A 259 -31.53 41.39 17.10
C GLU A 259 -30.24 40.94 16.39
N VAL A 260 -29.43 41.89 15.93
CA VAL A 260 -28.13 41.61 15.28
C VAL A 260 -27.18 40.88 16.24
N SER A 261 -27.17 41.27 17.52
CA SER A 261 -26.39 40.57 18.55
C SER A 261 -26.88 39.14 18.77
N GLY A 262 -28.20 38.94 18.74
CA GLY A 262 -28.83 37.61 18.77
C GLY A 262 -28.41 36.74 17.59
N PHE A 263 -28.51 37.27 16.36
CA PHE A 263 -28.08 36.55 15.16
C PHE A 263 -26.59 36.22 15.15
N THR A 264 -25.74 37.13 15.63
CA THR A 264 -24.29 36.89 15.75
C THR A 264 -23.99 35.73 16.70
N SER A 265 -24.73 35.64 17.81
CA SER A 265 -24.59 34.55 18.77
C SER A 265 -25.03 33.21 18.16
N SER A 266 -26.20 33.18 17.51
CA SER A 266 -26.69 31.97 16.83
C SER A 266 -25.76 31.52 15.70
N LEU A 267 -25.18 32.44 14.93
CA LEU A 267 -24.22 32.10 13.89
C LEU A 267 -22.97 31.43 14.47
N SER A 268 -22.44 31.95 15.59
CA SER A 268 -21.29 31.36 16.29
C SER A 268 -21.57 29.94 16.81
N GLU A 269 -22.78 29.68 17.30
CA GLU A 269 -23.22 28.34 17.71
C GLU A 269 -23.28 27.38 16.51
N VAL A 270 -23.80 27.86 15.37
CA VAL A 270 -23.85 27.08 14.12
C VAL A 270 -22.45 26.76 13.60
N GLU A 271 -21.53 27.73 13.58
CA GLU A 271 -20.13 27.52 13.18
C GLU A 271 -19.43 26.46 14.06
N THR A 272 -19.69 26.51 15.36
CA THR A 272 -19.18 25.51 16.31
C THR A 272 -19.76 24.11 16.02
N ALA A 273 -21.07 24.02 15.77
CA ALA A 273 -21.73 22.76 15.44
C ALA A 273 -21.21 22.17 14.11
N VAL A 274 -21.02 23.01 13.09
CA VAL A 274 -20.45 22.59 11.80
C VAL A 274 -19.03 22.04 11.98
N SER A 275 -18.18 22.74 12.74
CA SER A 275 -16.81 22.28 13.03
C SER A 275 -16.80 20.92 13.77
N GLY A 276 -17.75 20.72 14.68
CA GLY A 276 -17.98 19.43 15.35
C GLY A 276 -18.34 18.32 14.37
N LEU A 277 -19.29 18.57 13.46
CA LEU A 277 -19.70 17.61 12.43
C LEU A 277 -18.56 17.28 11.45
N GLU A 278 -17.75 18.25 11.05
CA GLU A 278 -16.56 18.01 10.21
C GLU A 278 -15.56 17.07 10.88
N THR A 279 -15.38 17.21 12.20
CA THR A 279 -14.53 16.33 13.00
C THR A 279 -15.11 14.91 13.05
N GLU A 280 -16.41 14.76 13.28
CA GLU A 280 -17.08 13.45 13.28
C GLU A 280 -17.00 12.75 11.92
N VAL A 281 -17.24 13.47 10.82
CA VAL A 281 -17.13 12.96 9.45
C VAL A 281 -15.70 12.49 9.14
N SER A 282 -14.70 13.23 9.59
CA SER A 282 -13.29 12.84 9.45
C SER A 282 -12.99 11.56 10.24
N GLY A 283 -13.56 11.43 11.44
CA GLY A 283 -13.51 10.20 12.24
C GLY A 283 -14.14 9.01 11.52
N PHE A 284 -15.35 9.16 11.00
CA PHE A 284 -16.02 8.10 10.23
C PHE A 284 -15.27 7.70 8.97
N THR A 285 -14.69 8.67 8.25
CA THR A 285 -13.86 8.40 7.07
C THR A 285 -12.66 7.53 7.42
N SER A 286 -11.98 7.83 8.53
CA SER A 286 -10.84 7.05 9.02
C SER A 286 -11.26 5.62 9.40
N SER A 287 -12.36 5.47 10.14
CA SER A 287 -12.89 4.15 10.51
C SER A 287 -13.31 3.34 9.28
N LEU A 288 -13.87 3.96 8.25
CA LEU A 288 -14.24 3.27 7.01
C LEU A 288 -13.00 2.72 6.30
N SER A 289 -11.91 3.48 6.21
CA SER A 289 -10.65 3.01 5.63
C SER A 289 -10.01 1.85 6.40
N GLU A 290 -10.13 1.85 7.74
CA GLU A 290 -9.70 0.71 8.56
C GLU A 290 -10.54 -0.55 8.26
N VAL A 291 -11.85 -0.39 8.12
CA VAL A 291 -12.76 -1.49 7.74
C VAL A 291 -12.44 -2.03 6.35
N GLU A 292 -12.22 -1.16 5.36
CA GLU A 292 -11.82 -1.56 4.00
C GLU A 292 -10.52 -2.37 4.02
N THR A 293 -9.53 -1.91 4.78
CA THR A 293 -8.25 -2.62 4.95
C THR A 293 -8.45 -4.00 5.59
N ALA A 294 -9.29 -4.08 6.63
CA ALA A 294 -9.62 -5.35 7.28
C ALA A 294 -10.33 -6.33 6.33
N VAL A 295 -11.26 -5.83 5.50
CA VAL A 295 -11.96 -6.63 4.48
C VAL A 295 -10.98 -7.18 3.45
N SER A 296 -10.08 -6.36 2.90
CA SER A 296 -9.06 -6.86 1.96
C SER A 296 -8.12 -7.90 2.59
N GLY A 297 -7.80 -7.74 3.87
CA GLY A 297 -7.06 -8.74 4.64
C GLY A 297 -7.81 -10.08 4.75
N LEU A 298 -9.12 -10.03 5.02
CA LEU A 298 -9.99 -11.21 5.06
C LEU A 298 -10.13 -11.89 3.70
N GLU A 299 -10.27 -11.12 2.61
CA GLU A 299 -10.31 -11.66 1.25
C GLU A 299 -9.03 -12.42 0.91
N THR A 300 -7.87 -11.85 1.24
CA THR A 300 -6.56 -12.51 1.07
C THR A 300 -6.47 -13.81 1.87
N ALA A 301 -6.89 -13.79 3.13
CA ALA A 301 -6.91 -14.97 3.98
C ALA A 301 -7.84 -16.06 3.40
N MET A 302 -9.01 -15.67 2.89
CA MET A 302 -9.97 -16.58 2.25
C MET A 302 -9.37 -17.27 1.01
N THR A 303 -8.67 -16.52 0.15
CA THR A 303 -7.96 -17.11 -1.00
C THR A 303 -6.86 -18.09 -0.56
N GLY A 304 -6.15 -17.78 0.52
CA GLY A 304 -5.18 -18.70 1.13
C GLY A 304 -5.82 -20.00 1.61
N VAL A 305 -6.95 -19.91 2.31
CA VAL A 305 -7.72 -21.07 2.76
C VAL A 305 -8.23 -21.89 1.58
N GLN A 306 -8.78 -21.26 0.53
CA GLN A 306 -9.22 -21.96 -0.68
C GLN A 306 -8.08 -22.75 -1.34
N SER A 307 -6.88 -22.17 -1.40
CA SER A 307 -5.69 -22.83 -1.94
C SER A 307 -5.29 -24.05 -1.10
N ALA A 308 -5.25 -23.89 0.22
CA ALA A 308 -4.94 -24.97 1.15
C ALA A 308 -5.97 -26.13 1.08
N VAL A 309 -7.25 -25.80 0.90
CA VAL A 309 -8.31 -26.80 0.69
C VAL A 309 -8.08 -27.57 -0.61
N ALA A 310 -7.78 -26.88 -1.71
CA ALA A 310 -7.51 -27.54 -2.99
C ALA A 310 -6.28 -28.47 -2.93
N GLU A 311 -5.21 -28.05 -2.23
CA GLU A 311 -4.05 -28.91 -1.97
C GLU A 311 -4.42 -30.15 -1.15
N ALA A 312 -5.23 -29.98 -0.10
CA ALA A 312 -5.69 -31.10 0.72
C ALA A 312 -6.59 -32.07 -0.07
N GLU A 313 -7.50 -31.56 -0.90
CA GLU A 313 -8.32 -32.39 -1.80
C GLU A 313 -7.45 -33.21 -2.76
N SER A 314 -6.43 -32.59 -3.36
CA SER A 314 -5.48 -33.31 -4.23
C SER A 314 -4.67 -34.36 -3.48
N ALA A 315 -4.29 -34.11 -2.24
CA ALA A 315 -3.56 -35.07 -1.42
C ALA A 315 -4.43 -36.28 -1.06
N VAL A 316 -5.69 -36.05 -0.68
CA VAL A 316 -6.66 -37.11 -0.39
C VAL A 316 -6.92 -37.97 -1.62
N GLU A 317 -7.09 -37.36 -2.79
CA GLU A 317 -7.24 -38.08 -4.06
C GLU A 317 -5.99 -38.94 -4.37
N GLY A 318 -4.79 -38.40 -4.15
CA GLY A 318 -3.53 -39.14 -4.29
C GLY A 318 -3.43 -40.36 -3.35
N GLU A 319 -3.84 -40.21 -2.08
CA GLU A 319 -3.90 -41.34 -1.13
C GLU A 319 -4.94 -42.39 -1.56
N ALA A 320 -6.09 -41.97 -2.06
CA ALA A 320 -7.12 -42.89 -2.56
C ALA A 320 -6.60 -43.73 -3.75
N GLN A 321 -5.90 -43.09 -4.69
CA GLN A 321 -5.29 -43.78 -5.83
C GLN A 321 -4.18 -44.76 -5.39
N LEU A 322 -3.34 -44.37 -4.43
CA LEU A 322 -2.33 -45.26 -3.86
C LEU A 322 -2.96 -46.48 -3.18
N ARG A 323 -4.08 -46.28 -2.46
CA ARG A 323 -4.82 -47.36 -1.82
C ARG A 323 -5.44 -48.30 -2.85
N GLU A 324 -6.06 -47.78 -3.89
CA GLU A 324 -6.62 -48.61 -4.96
C GLU A 324 -5.53 -49.40 -5.70
N ALA A 325 -4.39 -48.78 -5.99
CA ALA A 325 -3.24 -49.47 -6.57
C ALA A 325 -2.70 -50.58 -5.64
N ALA A 326 -2.68 -50.35 -4.32
CA ALA A 326 -2.28 -51.35 -3.34
C ALA A 326 -3.27 -52.53 -3.28
N ASP A 327 -4.58 -52.26 -3.31
CA ASP A 327 -5.61 -53.31 -3.33
C ASP A 327 -5.52 -54.15 -4.62
N GLN A 328 -5.27 -53.52 -5.78
CA GLN A 328 -5.03 -54.23 -7.04
C GLN A 328 -3.76 -55.09 -7.01
N ALA A 329 -2.66 -54.58 -6.45
CA ALA A 329 -1.42 -55.33 -6.31
C ALA A 329 -1.58 -56.53 -5.36
N LEU A 330 -2.36 -56.37 -4.28
CA LEU A 330 -2.68 -57.46 -3.37
C LEU A 330 -3.51 -58.56 -4.07
N MET A 331 -4.50 -58.19 -4.88
CA MET A 331 -5.28 -59.16 -5.66
C MET A 331 -4.40 -59.92 -6.66
N ALA A 332 -3.51 -59.24 -7.38
CA ALA A 332 -2.58 -59.90 -8.29
C ALA A 332 -1.66 -60.91 -7.58
N LEU A 333 -1.16 -60.57 -6.38
CA LEU A 333 -0.35 -61.49 -5.59
C LEU A 333 -1.15 -62.72 -5.12
N ILE A 334 -2.42 -62.53 -4.75
CA ILE A 334 -3.31 -63.64 -4.37
C ILE A 334 -3.50 -64.59 -5.57
N ASP A 335 -3.79 -64.05 -6.76
CA ASP A 335 -3.93 -64.84 -7.98
C ASP A 335 -2.65 -65.64 -8.29
N ASP A 336 -1.47 -65.02 -8.21
CA ASP A 336 -0.17 -65.69 -8.41
C ASP A 336 0.05 -66.84 -7.39
N ILE A 337 -0.36 -66.65 -6.13
CA ILE A 337 -0.28 -67.69 -5.10
C ILE A 337 -1.23 -68.85 -5.40
N GLU A 338 -2.46 -68.57 -5.83
CA GLU A 338 -3.44 -69.59 -6.21
C GLU A 338 -2.98 -70.41 -7.43
N ASP A 339 -2.45 -69.74 -8.46
CA ASP A 339 -1.89 -70.37 -9.65
C ASP A 339 -0.64 -71.20 -9.32
N GLY A 340 0.24 -70.68 -8.46
CA GLY A 340 1.40 -71.40 -7.94
C GLY A 340 0.99 -72.66 -7.19
N THR A 341 0.01 -72.57 -6.29
CA THR A 341 -0.53 -73.71 -5.54
C THR A 341 -1.11 -74.77 -6.47
N THR A 342 -1.84 -74.35 -7.51
CA THR A 342 -2.38 -75.25 -8.54
C THR A 342 -1.26 -75.93 -9.34
N THR A 343 -0.19 -75.20 -9.66
CA THR A 343 0.96 -75.72 -10.39
C THR A 343 1.73 -76.76 -9.57
N VAL A 344 1.95 -76.50 -8.28
CA VAL A 344 2.57 -77.46 -7.34
C VAL A 344 1.69 -78.71 -7.22
N ALA A 345 0.36 -78.56 -7.11
CA ALA A 345 -0.56 -79.69 -7.06
C ALA A 345 -0.49 -80.56 -8.33
N LYS A 346 -0.44 -79.94 -9.51
CA LYS A 346 -0.25 -80.65 -10.79
C LYS A 346 1.10 -81.36 -10.87
N ALA A 347 2.18 -80.72 -10.42
CA ALA A 347 3.51 -81.32 -10.39
C ALA A 347 3.56 -82.55 -9.46
N ALA A 348 2.95 -82.47 -8.26
CA ALA A 348 2.86 -83.59 -7.33
C ALA A 348 2.06 -84.77 -7.92
N GLN A 349 0.97 -84.49 -8.64
CA GLN A 349 0.21 -85.52 -9.35
C GLN A 349 1.03 -86.16 -10.48
N ALA A 350 1.81 -85.37 -11.23
CA ALA A 350 2.68 -85.87 -12.29
C ALA A 350 3.83 -86.73 -11.73
N GLU A 351 4.43 -86.35 -10.61
CA GLU A 351 5.46 -87.14 -9.92
C GLU A 351 4.90 -88.48 -9.41
N THR A 352 3.68 -88.45 -8.86
CA THR A 352 2.97 -89.68 -8.44
C THR A 352 2.71 -90.59 -9.66
N ALA A 353 2.29 -90.02 -10.79
CA ALA A 353 2.07 -90.77 -12.03
C ALA A 353 3.38 -91.35 -12.61
N ALA A 354 4.47 -90.59 -12.61
CA ALA A 354 5.79 -91.04 -13.06
C ALA A 354 6.34 -92.17 -12.18
N SER A 355 6.14 -92.07 -10.86
CA SER A 355 6.48 -93.13 -9.90
C SER A 355 5.67 -94.41 -10.18
N ALA A 356 4.37 -94.28 -10.46
CA ALA A 356 3.52 -95.41 -10.84
C ALA A 356 3.97 -96.06 -12.16
N GLN A 357 4.34 -95.26 -13.17
CA GLN A 357 4.85 -95.78 -14.45
C GLN A 357 6.19 -96.50 -14.30
N THR A 358 7.07 -95.99 -13.43
CA THR A 358 8.34 -96.65 -13.09
C THR A 358 8.08 -98.00 -12.43
N ALA A 359 7.12 -98.08 -11.51
CA ALA A 359 6.71 -99.34 -10.87
C ALA A 359 6.13 -100.36 -11.89
N VAL A 360 5.28 -99.91 -12.83
CA VAL A 360 4.76 -100.76 -13.92
C VAL A 360 5.87 -101.26 -14.82
N SER A 361 6.84 -100.40 -15.16
CA SER A 361 7.99 -100.77 -15.99
C SER A 361 8.88 -101.79 -15.28
N ALA A 362 9.11 -101.61 -13.98
CA ALA A 362 9.83 -102.58 -13.13
C ALA A 362 9.10 -103.93 -13.07
N GLN A 363 7.78 -103.94 -12.88
CA GLN A 363 6.96 -105.16 -12.88
C GLN A 363 7.01 -105.88 -14.24
N THR A 364 6.98 -105.11 -15.33
CA THR A 364 7.09 -105.63 -16.71
C THR A 364 8.45 -106.26 -16.93
N ALA A 365 9.54 -105.59 -16.53
CA ALA A 365 10.90 -106.13 -16.59
C ALA A 365 11.02 -107.41 -15.76
N GLN A 366 10.47 -107.44 -14.54
CA GLN A 366 10.46 -108.63 -13.69
C GLN A 366 9.70 -109.80 -14.34
N THR A 367 8.56 -109.51 -14.99
CA THR A 367 7.78 -110.51 -15.73
C THR A 367 8.56 -111.05 -16.93
N ALA A 368 9.24 -110.19 -17.68
CA ALA A 368 10.09 -110.58 -18.81
C ALA A 368 11.28 -111.44 -18.38
N VAL A 369 11.96 -111.08 -17.28
CA VAL A 369 13.04 -111.90 -16.69
C VAL A 369 12.51 -113.26 -16.26
N SER A 370 11.34 -113.31 -15.64
CA SER A 370 10.68 -114.56 -15.23
C SER A 370 10.36 -115.44 -16.45
N ALA A 371 9.85 -114.84 -17.54
CA ALA A 371 9.59 -115.53 -18.80
C ALA A 371 10.87 -116.04 -19.48
N GLN A 372 11.92 -115.22 -19.56
CA GLN A 372 13.21 -115.61 -20.12
C GLN A 372 13.86 -116.75 -19.29
N THR A 373 13.72 -116.69 -17.96
CA THR A 373 14.15 -117.77 -17.06
C THR A 373 13.39 -119.06 -17.37
N ALA A 374 12.07 -119.00 -17.59
CA ALA A 374 11.26 -120.15 -17.97
C ALA A 374 11.64 -120.71 -19.36
N THR A 375 11.85 -119.86 -20.37
CA THR A 375 12.31 -120.27 -21.71
C THR A 375 13.70 -120.92 -21.66
N SER A 376 14.60 -120.37 -20.85
CA SER A 376 15.95 -120.93 -20.66
C SER A 376 15.88 -122.30 -19.99
N ALA A 377 15.01 -122.47 -18.99
CA ALA A 377 14.75 -123.77 -18.36
C ALA A 377 14.19 -124.79 -19.36
N GLN A 378 13.25 -124.38 -20.22
CA GLN A 378 12.69 -125.24 -21.27
C GLN A 378 13.72 -125.61 -22.34
N THR A 379 14.60 -124.68 -22.72
CA THR A 379 15.69 -124.91 -23.67
C THR A 379 16.70 -125.90 -23.10
N ALA A 380 17.09 -125.74 -21.83
CA ALA A 380 17.97 -126.66 -21.12
C ALA A 380 17.35 -128.06 -21.02
N GLN A 381 16.04 -128.15 -20.74
CA GLN A 381 15.31 -129.42 -20.73
C GLN A 381 15.34 -130.09 -22.11
N THR A 382 15.09 -129.34 -23.19
CA THR A 382 15.12 -129.84 -24.58
C THR A 382 16.52 -130.32 -24.98
N ALA A 383 17.58 -129.57 -24.63
CA ALA A 383 18.96 -129.96 -24.86
C ALA A 383 19.33 -131.25 -24.13
N THR A 384 18.82 -131.44 -22.91
CA THR A 384 18.98 -132.69 -22.15
C THR A 384 18.32 -133.86 -22.88
N THR A 385 17.11 -133.69 -23.42
CA THR A 385 16.42 -134.71 -24.22
C THR A 385 17.12 -135.00 -25.56
N ALA A 386 17.69 -133.99 -26.21
CA ALA A 386 18.47 -134.17 -27.45
C ALA A 386 19.80 -134.91 -27.19
N SER A 387 20.46 -134.64 -26.06
CA SER A 387 21.67 -135.34 -25.63
C SER A 387 21.39 -136.82 -25.34
N SER A 388 20.29 -137.13 -24.65
CA SER A 388 19.88 -138.53 -24.44
C SER A 388 19.51 -139.26 -25.74
N ALA A 389 18.91 -138.57 -26.73
CA ALA A 389 18.65 -139.12 -28.06
C ALA A 389 19.92 -139.36 -28.90
N THR A 390 20.92 -138.47 -28.81
CA THR A 390 22.21 -138.62 -29.51
C THR A 390 23.00 -139.81 -28.95
N LYS A 391 22.99 -139.98 -27.62
CA LYS A 391 23.55 -141.16 -26.96
C LYS A 391 22.89 -142.45 -27.46
N ALA A 392 21.57 -142.46 -27.58
CA ALA A 392 20.83 -143.60 -28.13
C ALA A 392 21.15 -143.90 -29.61
N THR A 393 21.61 -142.90 -30.38
CA THR A 393 22.01 -143.08 -31.79
C THR A 393 23.46 -143.58 -31.92
N GLN A 394 24.37 -143.14 -31.04
CA GLN A 394 25.75 -143.64 -30.97
C GLN A 394 25.81 -145.10 -30.51
N ASP A 395 24.89 -145.54 -29.66
CA ASP A 395 24.79 -146.93 -29.23
C ASP A 395 24.26 -147.87 -30.35
N ALA A 396 23.73 -147.35 -31.45
CA ALA A 396 23.09 -148.14 -32.53
C ALA A 396 24.00 -148.48 -33.73
N LEU A 397 25.24 -147.99 -33.81
CA LEU A 397 26.19 -148.27 -34.91
C LEU A 397 27.52 -148.86 -34.38
N GLY A 398 27.63 -150.19 -34.35
CA GLY A 398 28.80 -150.93 -33.84
C GLY A 398 29.99 -151.02 -34.82
N ASN A 399 31.22 -150.99 -34.28
CA ASN A 399 32.46 -151.35 -34.97
C ASN A 399 33.40 -152.15 -34.04
N ASP A 400 34.17 -153.05 -34.65
CA ASP A 400 34.92 -154.16 -34.06
C ASP A 400 36.45 -154.01 -34.40
N ILE A 401 37.31 -154.29 -33.40
CA ILE A 401 38.72 -154.76 -33.34
C ILE A 401 39.95 -154.04 -34.01
N SER A 402 40.95 -153.77 -33.14
CA SER A 402 42.44 -153.69 -33.26
C SER A 402 43.17 -153.54 -34.61
N SER A 403 43.92 -152.44 -34.77
CA SER A 403 45.24 -152.41 -35.44
C SER A 403 46.16 -151.26 -34.95
N THR A 404 47.35 -151.65 -34.48
CA THR A 404 48.69 -151.02 -34.61
C THR A 404 48.97 -149.57 -34.17
N TYR A 405 49.60 -149.45 -32.99
CA TYR A 405 50.69 -148.56 -32.54
C TYR A 405 50.83 -147.08 -33.01
N LEU A 406 50.99 -146.23 -31.98
CA LEU A 406 51.78 -144.99 -31.91
C LEU A 406 51.32 -143.78 -32.75
N LYS A 407 50.59 -142.86 -32.08
CA LYS A 407 51.13 -141.53 -31.74
C LYS A 407 50.28 -140.80 -30.68
N LYS A 408 51.04 -140.05 -29.89
CA LYS A 408 50.78 -139.17 -28.76
C LYS A 408 49.88 -137.96 -29.11
N ALA A 409 49.29 -137.36 -28.07
CA ALA A 409 48.54 -136.09 -28.01
C ALA A 409 47.11 -136.16 -28.62
N GLU A 410 46.04 -135.62 -28.04
CA GLU A 410 45.78 -134.74 -26.89
C GLU A 410 44.28 -134.87 -26.56
N LYS A 411 43.91 -134.67 -25.30
CA LYS A 411 42.54 -134.79 -24.77
C LYS A 411 42.07 -133.39 -24.35
N PRO A 412 40.93 -132.85 -24.80
CA PRO A 412 40.35 -131.68 -24.15
C PRO A 412 39.43 -132.10 -23.00
N ALA A 413 39.58 -131.39 -21.90
CA ALA A 413 38.95 -131.59 -20.60
C ALA A 413 37.57 -130.89 -20.50
N PRO A 414 36.72 -131.25 -19.53
CA PRO A 414 35.53 -130.46 -19.18
C PRO A 414 35.93 -129.11 -18.56
N HIS A 415 35.22 -128.03 -18.93
CA HIS A 415 35.40 -126.71 -18.32
C HIS A 415 34.57 -126.60 -17.03
N TYR A 416 35.24 -126.29 -15.93
CA TYR A 416 34.65 -125.98 -14.63
C TYR A 416 34.38 -124.47 -14.53
N GLU A 417 33.17 -124.09 -14.10
CA GLU A 417 32.88 -122.74 -13.63
C GLU A 417 33.50 -122.54 -12.25
N HIS A 418 34.28 -121.47 -12.07
CA HIS A 418 34.79 -121.06 -10.77
C HIS A 418 34.29 -119.65 -10.45
N ASN A 419 33.39 -119.56 -9.46
CA ASN A 419 33.02 -118.29 -8.84
C ASN A 419 34.11 -117.93 -7.82
N VAL A 420 34.86 -116.86 -8.07
CA VAL A 420 35.74 -116.27 -7.04
C VAL A 420 35.04 -115.04 -6.49
N THR A 421 34.51 -115.19 -5.28
CA THR A 421 33.98 -114.08 -4.48
C THR A 421 35.13 -113.47 -3.71
N VAL A 422 35.56 -112.26 -4.06
CA VAL A 422 36.51 -111.49 -3.25
C VAL A 422 35.72 -110.56 -2.34
N ARG A 423 35.89 -110.73 -1.02
CA ARG A 423 35.46 -109.78 0.00
C ARG A 423 36.65 -108.92 0.38
N ALA A 424 36.55 -107.61 0.21
CA ALA A 424 37.50 -106.66 0.78
C ALA A 424 37.21 -106.45 2.28
N GLY A 425 38.25 -106.08 3.05
CA GLY A 425 38.21 -105.93 4.51
C GLY A 425 37.27 -104.84 5.07
N ASP A 426 36.56 -104.12 4.20
CA ASP A 426 35.57 -103.09 4.50
C ASP A 426 34.13 -103.46 4.05
N GLY A 427 33.89 -104.70 3.61
CA GLY A 427 32.56 -105.24 3.34
C GLY A 427 32.03 -105.05 1.92
N GLY A 428 32.83 -104.53 0.99
CA GLY A 428 32.52 -104.53 -0.44
C GLY A 428 32.70 -105.91 -1.09
N VAL A 429 31.75 -106.33 -1.92
CA VAL A 429 31.87 -107.52 -2.79
C VAL A 429 31.93 -107.05 -4.24
N ILE A 430 33.04 -107.36 -4.93
CA ILE A 430 33.19 -107.17 -6.37
C ILE A 430 33.12 -108.55 -7.02
N THR A 431 32.20 -108.72 -7.97
CA THR A 431 32.10 -109.95 -8.77
C THR A 431 32.67 -109.65 -10.15
N LEU A 432 33.85 -110.19 -10.45
CA LEU A 432 34.43 -110.13 -11.79
C LEU A 432 34.05 -111.39 -12.57
N ARG A 433 33.59 -111.21 -13.80
CA ARG A 433 33.20 -112.28 -14.73
C ARG A 433 34.12 -112.16 -15.95
N TYR A 434 34.93 -113.18 -16.20
CA TYR A 434 35.84 -113.18 -17.35
C TYR A 434 35.64 -114.43 -18.23
N ILE A 435 35.66 -114.23 -19.54
CA ILE A 435 35.59 -115.24 -20.58
C ILE A 435 36.76 -114.93 -21.52
N ASP A 436 37.65 -115.88 -21.75
CA ASP A 436 38.74 -115.71 -22.73
C ASP A 436 39.02 -116.97 -23.51
N THR A 437 39.36 -116.75 -24.77
CA THR A 437 39.58 -117.71 -25.84
C THR A 437 40.83 -117.29 -26.62
N SER A 438 42.02 -117.66 -26.15
CA SER A 438 43.15 -118.06 -27.02
C SER A 438 44.36 -118.44 -26.18
N ALA A 439 45.12 -119.42 -26.66
CA ALA A 439 46.27 -120.01 -26.00
C ALA A 439 47.55 -119.61 -26.72
N ASP A 440 48.45 -118.91 -26.03
CA ASP A 440 49.90 -119.13 -26.13
C ASP A 440 50.63 -118.51 -24.93
N ALA A 441 51.43 -119.38 -24.29
CA ALA A 441 52.50 -119.18 -23.32
C ALA A 441 52.37 -118.14 -22.17
N LEU A 442 52.27 -118.71 -20.96
CA LEU A 442 52.78 -118.17 -19.71
C LEU A 442 54.16 -117.51 -19.88
N ALA A 443 54.18 -116.18 -19.75
CA ALA A 443 55.21 -115.40 -19.07
C ALA A 443 54.48 -114.14 -18.57
N ASP A 444 54.83 -113.67 -17.38
CA ASP A 444 54.25 -112.49 -16.70
C ASP A 444 52.89 -112.69 -16.01
N ALA A 445 52.85 -113.68 -15.12
CA ALA A 445 51.94 -113.67 -13.96
C ALA A 445 52.50 -112.86 -12.77
N GLU A 446 53.51 -112.01 -12.99
CA GLU A 446 54.18 -111.24 -11.92
C GLU A 446 54.01 -109.71 -11.99
N ASP A 447 53.26 -109.14 -12.95
CA ASP A 447 53.16 -107.66 -13.09
C ASP A 447 51.73 -107.06 -12.99
N LEU A 448 50.72 -107.84 -12.57
CA LEU A 448 49.38 -107.33 -12.23
C LEU A 448 49.02 -107.47 -10.74
N LEU A 449 50.00 -107.85 -9.93
CA LEU A 449 49.96 -107.86 -8.46
C LEU A 449 50.99 -106.91 -7.82
N ALA A 450 51.65 -106.05 -8.61
CA ALA A 450 52.67 -105.10 -8.15
C ALA A 450 52.23 -103.61 -8.11
N VAL A 451 50.95 -103.29 -8.29
CA VAL A 451 50.44 -101.90 -8.12
C VAL A 451 49.58 -101.72 -6.85
N LEU A 452 49.32 -102.79 -6.09
CA LEU A 452 48.54 -102.71 -4.86
C LEU A 452 49.20 -103.43 -3.67
N ASP A 453 50.53 -103.37 -3.56
CA ASP A 453 51.23 -103.68 -2.32
C ASP A 453 52.42 -102.74 -2.03
N ALA A 454 52.16 -101.44 -2.14
CA ALA A 454 52.92 -100.41 -1.41
C ALA A 454 51.92 -99.61 -0.55
N GLY A 455 51.43 -100.27 0.50
CA GLY A 455 50.50 -99.67 1.45
C GLY A 455 50.17 -100.55 2.66
N GLY A 456 50.46 -101.85 2.59
CA GLY A 456 50.34 -102.79 3.70
C GLY A 456 48.90 -103.25 3.94
N PHE A 457 48.66 -104.56 3.90
CA PHE A 457 48.10 -105.36 5.00
C PHE A 457 47.76 -106.80 4.53
N SER A 458 48.08 -107.76 5.40
CA SER A 458 48.14 -109.22 5.19
C SER A 458 46.79 -109.96 5.23
N VAL A 459 46.71 -111.10 4.53
CA VAL A 459 45.56 -112.04 4.50
C VAL A 459 45.75 -113.19 5.50
N SER A 460 44.72 -113.51 6.30
CA SER A 460 44.57 -114.83 6.93
C SER A 460 43.09 -115.24 7.06
N ALA A 461 42.82 -116.54 6.97
CA ALA A 461 41.55 -117.16 6.63
C ALA A 461 40.60 -117.46 7.81
N GLY A 462 39.29 -117.58 7.54
CA GLY A 462 38.32 -118.31 8.38
C GLY A 462 36.98 -117.59 8.64
N PRO A 463 35.87 -118.30 8.96
CA PRO A 463 34.61 -118.10 8.23
C PRO A 463 33.43 -117.47 8.99
N SER A 464 32.48 -116.95 8.19
CA SER A 464 31.00 -117.02 8.33
C SER A 464 30.22 -116.15 9.32
N LEU A 465 29.02 -115.75 8.83
CA LEU A 465 27.78 -115.25 9.48
C LEU A 465 27.55 -113.73 9.64
N LEU A 466 26.38 -113.29 9.11
CA LEU A 466 25.69 -111.97 9.21
C LEU A 466 25.30 -111.63 10.69
N PRO A 467 24.77 -110.44 11.11
CA PRO A 467 24.09 -109.35 10.36
C PRO A 467 24.29 -107.87 10.86
N ALA A 468 23.58 -106.93 10.21
CA ALA A 468 23.01 -105.64 10.69
C ALA A 468 23.90 -104.45 11.15
N GLY A 469 23.74 -103.32 10.44
CA GLY A 469 23.59 -101.95 10.99
C GLY A 469 24.80 -101.25 11.62
N GLY A 470 25.32 -100.22 10.94
CA GLY A 470 26.17 -99.19 11.54
C GLY A 470 27.10 -98.51 10.52
N TYR A 471 26.93 -97.19 10.30
CA TYR A 471 27.89 -96.37 9.57
C TYR A 471 28.94 -95.82 10.54
N VAL A 472 30.22 -95.83 10.13
CA VAL A 472 31.30 -95.04 10.74
C VAL A 472 31.89 -94.14 9.67
N VAL A 473 31.89 -92.83 9.96
CA VAL A 473 32.55 -91.77 9.20
C VAL A 473 33.95 -91.57 9.80
N VAL A 474 35.00 -91.51 8.98
CA VAL A 474 36.22 -90.76 9.32
C VAL A 474 36.84 -90.15 8.06
N SER A 475 37.08 -88.84 8.13
CA SER A 475 37.73 -87.98 7.14
C SER A 475 39.26 -88.08 7.16
N ALA A 476 39.89 -87.81 6.01
CA ALA A 476 41.21 -87.18 5.91
C ALA A 476 41.14 -86.20 4.72
N GLY A 477 41.61 -84.95 4.76
CA GLY A 477 42.68 -84.38 5.56
C GLY A 477 43.77 -83.86 4.62
N SER A 478 43.50 -82.72 3.97
CA SER A 478 44.44 -81.79 3.32
C SER A 478 45.55 -82.35 2.42
N ALA A 479 45.23 -82.54 1.14
CA ALA A 479 46.05 -82.14 -0.01
C ALA A 479 45.23 -82.39 -1.29
N GLU A 480 45.03 -81.35 -2.12
CA GLU A 480 44.58 -81.53 -3.50
C GLU A 480 45.60 -82.42 -4.23
N VAL A 481 45.24 -83.68 -4.47
CA VAL A 481 45.97 -84.56 -5.37
C VAL A 481 44.98 -85.03 -6.42
N LEU A 482 45.10 -84.43 -7.61
CA LEU A 482 44.44 -84.89 -8.83
C LEU A 482 44.86 -86.32 -9.13
N TYR A 483 43.91 -87.26 -9.17
CA TYR A 483 44.13 -88.57 -9.77
C TYR A 483 43.44 -88.63 -11.14
N PRO A 484 44.18 -88.70 -12.26
CA PRO A 484 43.59 -88.90 -13.57
C PRO A 484 43.15 -90.38 -13.73
N VAL A 485 41.87 -90.61 -13.96
CA VAL A 485 41.36 -91.93 -14.41
C VAL A 485 41.54 -92.00 -15.93
N VAL A 486 42.54 -92.74 -16.38
CA VAL A 486 42.81 -92.99 -17.80
C VAL A 486 42.04 -94.25 -18.23
N GLY A 487 41.00 -94.07 -19.04
CA GLY A 487 40.26 -95.17 -19.66
C GLY A 487 40.49 -95.19 -21.17
N VAL A 488 40.97 -96.32 -21.70
CA VAL A 488 41.15 -96.53 -23.14
C VAL A 488 39.87 -97.17 -23.70
N GLY A 489 39.17 -96.46 -24.58
CA GLY A 489 37.94 -96.94 -25.21
C GLY A 489 37.90 -96.62 -26.70
N LYS A 490 37.36 -97.54 -27.50
CA LYS A 490 37.20 -97.36 -28.96
C LYS A 490 36.24 -96.20 -29.26
N TYR A 491 36.75 -95.15 -29.88
CA TYR A 491 35.96 -94.09 -30.51
C TYR A 491 36.22 -94.09 -32.03
N GLY A 492 35.34 -94.75 -32.79
CA GLY A 492 35.46 -94.85 -34.26
C GLY A 492 36.73 -95.56 -34.75
N ASN A 493 37.12 -95.31 -36.01
CA ASN A 493 38.19 -96.03 -36.73
C ASN A 493 39.63 -95.52 -36.44
N ARG A 494 39.92 -94.97 -35.26
CA ARG A 494 41.30 -94.60 -34.85
C ARG A 494 41.63 -95.27 -33.52
N THR A 495 42.71 -96.03 -33.46
CA THR A 495 43.11 -96.86 -32.31
C THR A 495 43.95 -96.14 -31.25
N ASP A 496 44.26 -94.85 -31.44
CA ASP A 496 45.38 -94.20 -30.73
C ASP A 496 44.96 -92.83 -30.14
N ALA A 497 43.92 -92.82 -29.29
CA ALA A 497 43.41 -91.60 -28.65
C ALA A 497 43.07 -91.82 -27.16
N VAL A 498 43.62 -90.96 -26.30
CA VAL A 498 43.35 -90.92 -24.84
C VAL A 498 42.49 -89.69 -24.53
N GLY A 499 41.38 -89.88 -23.80
CA GLY A 499 40.50 -88.79 -23.37
C GLY A 499 40.51 -88.63 -21.85
N PHE A 500 40.55 -87.39 -21.37
CA PHE A 500 40.49 -87.05 -19.94
C PHE A 500 39.06 -86.64 -19.55
N TYR A 501 38.53 -87.25 -18.49
CA TYR A 501 37.26 -86.86 -17.84
C TYR A 501 37.53 -86.60 -16.36
N TYR A 502 36.91 -85.56 -15.79
CA TYR A 502 36.91 -85.33 -14.36
C TYR A 502 35.48 -85.21 -13.81
N PHE A 503 35.32 -85.59 -12.55
CA PHE A 503 34.06 -85.51 -11.80
C PHE A 503 33.97 -84.17 -11.10
N ARG A 504 32.85 -83.45 -11.24
CA ARG A 504 32.53 -82.29 -10.40
C ARG A 504 31.26 -82.61 -9.61
N THR A 505 31.38 -82.71 -8.30
CA THR A 505 30.24 -82.77 -7.38
C THR A 505 30.07 -81.38 -6.76
N ASP A 506 29.01 -80.66 -7.14
CA ASP A 506 28.55 -79.53 -6.33
C ASP A 506 27.46 -80.05 -5.37
N THR A 507 27.75 -79.96 -4.07
CA THR A 507 27.04 -80.64 -2.99
C THR A 507 25.77 -79.91 -2.54
N SER A 508 24.92 -79.44 -3.45
CA SER A 508 23.58 -78.97 -3.05
C SER A 508 22.42 -79.31 -3.98
N VAL A 509 22.64 -79.84 -5.19
CA VAL A 509 21.56 -80.42 -6.01
C VAL A 509 22.11 -81.57 -6.85
N GLY A 510 21.68 -82.81 -6.57
CA GLY A 510 22.24 -84.03 -7.15
C GLY A 510 22.04 -84.22 -8.65
N ARG A 511 22.90 -83.61 -9.48
CA ARG A 511 23.13 -84.01 -10.89
C ARG A 511 24.62 -84.02 -11.22
N ALA A 512 25.13 -85.17 -11.64
CA ALA A 512 26.48 -85.35 -12.16
C ALA A 512 26.47 -85.35 -13.70
N GLY A 513 27.38 -84.60 -14.32
CA GLY A 513 27.61 -84.60 -15.78
C GLY A 513 29.10 -84.52 -16.11
N TYR A 514 29.51 -85.15 -17.21
CA TYR A 514 30.91 -85.24 -17.67
C TYR A 514 31.18 -84.23 -18.81
N GLN A 515 32.33 -83.54 -18.80
CA GLN A 515 32.85 -82.73 -19.93
C GLN A 515 34.27 -83.17 -20.31
N MET A 516 34.59 -83.14 -21.62
CA MET A 516 35.84 -83.63 -22.23
C MET A 516 36.86 -82.49 -22.42
N LEU A 517 38.13 -82.68 -22.00
CA LEU A 517 39.10 -81.58 -21.92
C LEU A 517 40.12 -81.44 -23.07
N ALA A 518 40.67 -82.51 -23.68
CA ALA A 518 41.55 -82.44 -24.88
C ALA A 518 42.02 -83.83 -25.38
N LEU A 519 42.52 -83.91 -26.63
CA LEU A 519 43.09 -85.09 -27.32
C LEU A 519 44.57 -84.87 -27.68
N GLY A 520 45.47 -85.77 -27.27
CA GLY A 520 46.90 -85.75 -27.63
C GLY A 520 47.53 -87.15 -27.68
N SER A 521 48.64 -87.31 -28.41
CA SER A 521 49.27 -88.62 -28.65
C SER A 521 50.21 -89.07 -27.51
N VAL A 522 50.32 -90.40 -27.35
CA VAL A 522 51.01 -91.10 -26.26
C VAL A 522 52.47 -90.68 -26.09
N THR A 523 53.16 -90.32 -27.18
CA THR A 523 54.58 -89.94 -27.17
C THR A 523 54.85 -88.65 -26.39
N ALA A 524 53.91 -87.71 -26.36
CA ALA A 524 54.05 -86.45 -25.62
C ALA A 524 53.93 -86.62 -24.09
N PHE A 525 53.28 -87.70 -23.64
CA PHE A 525 53.10 -87.99 -22.21
C PHE A 525 54.34 -88.64 -21.60
N THR A 526 55.01 -89.54 -22.33
CA THR A 526 56.22 -90.23 -21.85
C THR A 526 57.39 -89.25 -21.62
N ASP A 527 57.51 -88.21 -22.46
CA ASP A 527 58.55 -87.18 -22.31
C ASP A 527 58.24 -86.18 -21.18
N ALA A 528 56.97 -85.93 -20.87
CA ALA A 528 56.56 -85.04 -19.78
C ALA A 528 56.71 -85.70 -18.38
N VAL A 529 56.41 -86.99 -18.27
CA VAL A 529 56.50 -87.74 -17.00
C VAL A 529 57.95 -88.02 -16.60
N ARG A 530 58.87 -88.19 -17.57
CA ARG A 530 60.30 -88.40 -17.29
C ARG A 530 61.03 -87.11 -16.83
N ALA A 531 60.40 -85.94 -16.96
CA ALA A 531 60.97 -84.63 -16.61
C ALA A 531 60.64 -84.14 -15.19
N VAL A 532 59.77 -84.84 -14.43
CA VAL A 532 59.32 -84.38 -13.11
C VAL A 532 59.96 -85.12 -11.92
N GLY A 533 60.75 -86.19 -12.19
CA GLY A 533 61.50 -86.92 -11.16
C GLY A 533 60.68 -87.98 -10.45
#